data_AF-K1ZS16-F1
#
_entry.id   AF-K1ZS16-F1
#
_cell.length_a   1.000
_cell.length_b   1.000
_cell.length_c   1.000
_cell.angle_alpha   90.00
_cell.angle_beta   90.00
_cell.angle_gamma   90.00
#
_symmetry.space_group_name_H-M   'P 1'
#
loop_
_entity.id
_entity.type
_entity.pdbx_description
1 polymer ?
#
loop_
_entity_poly.entity_id
_entity_poly.type
_entity_poly.pdbx_seq_one_letter_code
_entity_poly.pdbx_strand_id
1 'polypeptide(L)' 'MDYKMNPHSSIVDLPLTMSMGNQVKIVGWYDNEWGYSNRLVEMAQLICR' A
#
# COMPACT_ATOMS: atom_id res chain seq x y z
N MET A 1 -3.03 14.30 -2.91
CA MET A 1 -4.30 14.10 -3.65
C MET A 1 -4.24 12.83 -4.49
N ASP A 2 -3.03 12.43 -4.89
CA ASP A 2 -2.72 11.42 -5.92
C ASP A 2 -3.08 9.97 -5.55
N TYR A 3 -3.18 9.67 -4.26
CA TYR A 3 -3.48 8.32 -3.76
C TYR A 3 -4.86 8.21 -3.12
N LYS A 4 -5.66 9.28 -3.11
CA LYS A 4 -7.00 9.25 -2.53
C LYS A 4 -7.88 8.25 -3.29
N MET A 5 -8.60 7.40 -2.56
CA MET A 5 -9.42 6.30 -3.11
C MET A 5 -8.64 5.24 -3.90
N ASN A 6 -7.33 5.11 -3.66
CA ASN A 6 -6.55 4.04 -4.29
C ASN A 6 -6.76 2.71 -3.54
N PRO A 7 -7.19 1.61 -4.20
CA PRO A 7 -7.56 0.36 -3.53
C PRO A 7 -6.36 -0.51 -3.14
N HIS A 8 -5.14 -0.16 -3.54
CA HIS A 8 -3.95 -0.94 -3.22
C HIS A 8 -3.56 -0.76 -1.74
N SER A 9 -3.05 -1.83 -1.11
CA SER A 9 -2.59 -1.78 0.28
C SER A 9 -1.32 -0.95 0.47
N SER A 10 -0.51 -0.83 -0.59
CA SER A 10 0.72 -0.05 -0.61
C SER A 10 1.14 0.18 -2.06
N ILE A 11 1.68 1.36 -2.34
CA ILE A 11 2.16 1.80 -3.65
C ILE A 11 3.59 2.28 -3.44
N VAL A 12 4.55 1.62 -4.07
CA VAL A 12 5.96 1.98 -3.95
C VAL A 12 6.24 3.28 -4.72
N ASP A 13 6.85 4.24 -4.03
CA ASP A 13 7.32 5.49 -4.59
C ASP A 13 8.77 5.30 -5.05
N LEU A 14 8.96 5.00 -6.33
CA LEU A 14 10.27 4.76 -6.92
C LEU A 14 11.20 5.99 -6.83
N PRO A 15 10.74 7.23 -7.11
CA PRO A 15 11.56 8.42 -6.93
C PRO A 15 12.13 8.61 -5.52
N LEU A 16 11.41 8.19 -4.47
CA LEU A 16 11.88 8.31 -3.08
C LEU A 16 12.64 7.08 -2.57
N THR A 17 12.60 5.98 -3.33
CA THR A 17 13.32 4.74 -3.05
C THR A 17 14.78 4.87 -3.46
N MET A 18 15.70 4.49 -2.57
CA MET A 18 17.14 4.66 -2.78
C MET A 18 17.95 3.46 -2.30
N SER A 19 19.08 3.23 -2.96
CA SER A 19 20.09 2.23 -2.58
C SER A 19 21.40 2.93 -2.18
N MET A 20 22.05 2.44 -1.14
CA MET A 20 23.39 2.88 -0.72
C MET A 20 24.18 1.69 -0.18
N GLY A 21 25.25 1.30 -0.88
CA GLY A 21 26.04 0.12 -0.54
C GLY A 21 25.20 -1.15 -0.56
N ASN A 22 25.09 -1.82 0.58
CA ASN A 22 24.29 -3.03 0.76
C ASN A 22 22.91 -2.78 1.41
N GLN A 23 22.48 -1.53 1.54
CA GLN A 23 21.19 -1.16 2.13
C GLN A 23 20.27 -0.49 1.10
N VAL A 24 18.97 -0.74 1.24
CA VAL A 24 17.93 -0.13 0.40
C VAL A 24 16.84 0.46 1.29
N LYS A 25 16.51 1.73 1.07
CA LYS A 25 15.37 2.42 1.67
C LYS A 25 14.24 2.44 0.65
N ILE A 26 13.15 1.74 0.96
CA ILE A 26 11.94 1.70 0.13
C ILE A 26 10.90 2.61 0.77
N VAL A 27 10.27 3.47 -0.03
CA VAL A 27 9.18 4.34 0.41
C VAL A 27 7.91 3.89 -0.29
N GLY A 28 6.82 3.78 0.46
CA GLY A 28 5.51 3.46 -0.09
C GLY A 28 4.41 4.27 0.57
N TRP A 29 3.40 4.59 -0.22
CA TRP A 29 2.18 5.29 0.21
C TRP A 29 1.01 4.34 0.21
N TYR A 30 0.03 4.61 1.06
CA TYR A 30 -1.27 3.95 1.01
C TYR A 30 -2.35 4.91 1.47
N ASP A 31 -3.55 4.75 0.92
CA ASP A 31 -4.74 5.39 1.45
C ASP A 31 -5.18 4.61 2.68
N ASN A 32 -5.05 5.22 3.86
CA ASN A 32 -5.36 4.59 5.14
C ASN A 32 -6.87 4.35 5.33
N GLU A 33 -7.74 5.04 4.61
CA GLU A 33 -9.20 4.84 4.67
C GLU A 33 -9.62 3.82 3.61
N TRP A 34 -9.24 4.05 2.36
CA TRP A 34 -9.75 3.27 1.24
C TRP A 34 -9.02 1.94 1.05
N GLY A 35 -7.69 1.96 1.06
CA GLY A 35 -6.88 0.74 0.90
C GLY A 35 -7.14 -0.26 2.03
N TYR A 36 -7.22 0.24 3.26
CA TYR A 36 -7.55 -0.58 4.43
C TYR A 36 -8.96 -1.18 4.34
N SER A 37 -9.97 -0.37 3.99
CA SER A 37 -11.36 -0.83 3.89
C SER A 37 -11.54 -1.93 2.84
N ASN A 38 -10.83 -1.83 1.70
CA ASN A 38 -10.84 -2.88 0.68
C ASN A 38 -10.25 -4.21 1.22
N ARG A 39 -9.13 -4.15 1.96
CA ARG A 39 -8.53 -5.35 2.59
C ARG A 39 -9.45 -5.97 3.64
N LEU A 40 -10.20 -5.15 4.38
CA LEU A 40 -11.16 -5.63 5.36
C LEU A 40 -12.28 -6.44 4.70
N VAL A 41 -12.82 -5.95 3.57
CA VAL A 41 -13.86 -6.66 2.80
C VAL A 41 -13.32 -7.97 2.22
N GLU A 42 -12.13 -7.96 1.63
CA GLU A 42 -11.49 -9.17 1.10
C GLU A 42 -11.23 -10.20 2.21
N MET A 43 -10.81 -9.77 3.38
CA MET A 43 -10.62 -10.65 4.54
C MET A 43 -11.96 -11.27 4.99
N ALA A 44 -13.03 -10.48 5.07
CA ALA A 44 -14.36 -10.99 5.40
C ALA A 44 -14.84 -12.04 4.38
N GLN A 45 -14.62 -11.78 3.08
CA GLN A 45 -14.92 -12.75 2.02
C GLN A 45 -14.09 -14.03 2.13
N LEU A 46 -12.82 -13.92 2.53
CA LEU A 46 -11.95 -15.07 2.74
C LEU A 46 -12.42 -15.92 3.92
N ILE A 47 -12.84 -15.29 5.03
CA ILE A 47 -13.31 -15.99 6.24
C ILE A 47 -14.69 -16.64 6.03
N CYS A 48 -15.57 -16.01 5.24
CA CYS A 48 -16.92 -16.51 4.97
C CYS A 48 -17.00 -17.54 3.83
N ARG A 49 -15.87 -17.94 3.25
CA ARG A 49 -15.77 -19.07 2.31
C ARG A 49 -15.53 -20.35 3.06
#